data_AF-A0A1Q7EM83-F1
#
_entry.id   AF-A0A1Q7EM83-F1
#
_cell.length_a   1.000
_cell.length_b   1.000
_cell.length_c   1.000
_cell.angle_alpha   90.00
_cell.angle_beta   90.00
_cell.angle_gamma   90.00
#
_symmetry.space_group_name_H-M   'P 1'
#
loop_
_entity.id
_entity.type
_entity.pdbx_description
1 polymer ?
#
loop_
_entity_poly.entity_id
_entity_poly.type
_entity_poly.pdbx_seq_one_letter_code
_entity_poly.pdbx_strand_id
1 'polypeptide(L)'
;MGTDALSQNLVKAAGSSWWKGSSSIVPQLPDFTGGISFRNTFLGTAVTQRTDHASVDGHDAVELSGPRADVYIAANSPYRVLRVHLKNGVVIDGISAADLRYSNFDKGFGIVAPTDVIDFSNLSTLTPIYTVLSVDTSGCGSPCVVSASLKNIGGMRPAKGPSTITFTMTDAATGHVLGSCQAQVRPDVGYNSTTGVSCTIGGVSGAPNAAIVTATADNPGQA
;
A
#
# COMPACT_ATOMS: atom_id res chain seq x y z
N MET A 1 5.99 3.31 3.77
CA MET A 1 6.87 2.15 3.98
C MET A 1 8.06 2.31 3.04
N GLY A 2 9.28 1.96 3.47
CA GLY A 2 10.54 2.23 2.74
C GLY A 2 10.82 1.29 1.58
N THR A 3 12.01 1.38 0.99
CA THR A 3 12.48 0.52 -0.11
C THR A 3 13.15 -0.77 0.36
N ASP A 4 13.27 -1.01 1.67
CA ASP A 4 13.90 -2.22 2.21
C ASP A 4 13.04 -3.47 1.95
N ALA A 5 13.71 -4.61 1.77
CA ALA A 5 13.06 -5.86 1.37
C ALA A 5 11.99 -6.34 2.37
N LEU A 6 12.18 -6.07 3.66
CA LEU A 6 11.23 -6.44 4.71
C LEU A 6 9.94 -5.63 4.57
N SER A 7 10.05 -4.29 4.45
CA SER A 7 8.92 -3.41 4.18
C SER A 7 8.19 -3.78 2.90
N GLN A 8 8.90 -4.08 1.82
CA GLN A 8 8.28 -4.48 0.55
C GLN A 8 7.52 -5.81 0.66
N ASN A 9 8.03 -6.78 1.42
CA ASN A 9 7.35 -8.05 1.65
C ASN A 9 6.06 -7.88 2.46
N LEU A 10 6.01 -6.95 3.43
CA LEU A 10 4.78 -6.63 4.15
C LEU A 10 3.72 -6.00 3.22
N VAL A 11 4.14 -5.13 2.29
CA VAL A 11 3.23 -4.53 1.29
C VAL A 11 2.71 -5.59 0.30
N LYS A 12 3.60 -6.48 -0.17
CA LYS A 12 3.20 -7.63 -1.01
C LYS A 12 2.21 -8.55 -0.30
N ALA A 13 2.44 -8.82 0.99
CA ALA A 13 1.52 -9.58 1.84
C ALA A 13 0.11 -8.95 1.85
N ALA A 14 0.04 -7.62 1.91
CA ALA A 14 -1.20 -6.87 1.86
C ALA A 14 -1.99 -7.07 0.57
N GLY A 15 -1.32 -6.96 -0.59
CA GLY A 15 -1.99 -6.99 -1.89
C GLY A 15 -3.14 -5.98 -1.97
N SER A 16 -4.32 -6.46 -2.38
CA SER A 16 -5.59 -5.68 -2.41
C SER A 16 -6.42 -5.82 -1.14
N SER A 17 -5.85 -6.35 -0.05
CA SER A 17 -6.56 -6.58 1.20
C SER A 17 -6.73 -5.29 2.00
N TRP A 18 -7.76 -5.27 2.83
CA TRP A 18 -7.92 -4.22 3.83
C TRP A 18 -6.84 -4.35 4.90
N TRP A 19 -6.30 -3.23 5.37
CA TRP A 19 -5.32 -3.20 6.46
C TRP A 19 -5.61 -2.07 7.43
N LYS A 20 -5.24 -2.25 8.70
CA LYS A 20 -5.32 -1.20 9.72
C LYS A 20 -4.08 -0.32 9.64
N GLY A 21 -4.27 0.94 9.31
CA GLY A 21 -3.27 1.99 9.50
C GLY A 21 -3.43 2.72 10.82
N SER A 22 -2.46 3.56 11.17
CA SER A 22 -2.64 4.49 12.30
C SER A 22 -3.81 5.43 12.01
N SER A 23 -4.76 5.52 12.94
CA SER A 23 -5.92 6.42 12.83
C SER A 23 -5.52 7.90 12.78
N SER A 24 -4.31 8.24 13.24
CA SER A 24 -3.78 9.60 13.26
C SER A 24 -3.47 10.19 11.88
N ILE A 25 -3.63 9.43 10.79
CA ILE A 25 -3.25 9.82 9.42
C ILE A 25 -4.47 10.10 8.54
N VAL A 26 -5.71 9.92 9.05
CA VAL A 26 -6.91 10.19 8.24
C VAL A 26 -7.02 11.71 7.99
N PRO A 27 -6.91 12.19 6.74
CA PRO A 27 -7.04 13.60 6.44
C PRO A 27 -8.40 14.10 6.91
N GLN A 28 -8.38 15.15 7.71
CA GLN A 28 -9.60 15.85 8.09
C GLN A 28 -9.77 17.03 7.13
N LEU A 29 -10.99 17.19 6.60
CA LEU A 29 -11.34 18.27 5.67
C LEU A 29 -12.44 19.17 6.27
N PRO A 30 -12.23 19.71 7.49
CA PRO A 30 -13.26 20.42 8.23
C PRO A 30 -13.85 21.60 7.46
N ASP A 31 -13.08 22.31 6.65
CA ASP A 31 -13.57 23.43 5.84
C ASP A 31 -14.49 22.95 4.71
N PHE A 32 -14.37 21.70 4.27
CA PHE A 32 -15.17 21.13 3.19
C PHE A 32 -16.36 20.28 3.67
N THR A 33 -16.32 19.77 4.90
CA THR A 33 -17.35 18.87 5.44
C THR A 33 -18.12 19.44 6.63
N GLY A 34 -17.58 20.44 7.34
CA GLY A 34 -18.20 21.05 8.50
C GLY A 34 -18.93 22.35 8.15
N GLY A 35 -20.25 22.42 8.38
CA GLY A 35 -21.06 23.57 7.94
C GLY A 35 -20.62 24.94 8.49
N ILE A 36 -20.16 25.01 9.75
CA ILE A 36 -19.68 26.25 10.36
C ILE A 36 -18.34 26.68 9.74
N SER A 37 -17.36 25.77 9.68
CA SER A 37 -16.05 26.03 9.08
C SER A 37 -16.18 26.40 7.61
N PHE A 38 -16.97 25.64 6.86
CA PHE A 38 -17.30 25.92 5.46
C PHE A 38 -17.82 27.35 5.29
N ARG A 39 -18.83 27.73 6.09
CA ARG A 39 -19.43 29.06 6.00
C ARG A 39 -18.39 30.14 6.30
N ASN A 40 -17.57 29.98 7.32
CA ASN A 40 -16.54 30.95 7.69
C ASN A 40 -15.42 31.05 6.65
N THR A 41 -15.10 29.92 5.99
CA THR A 41 -13.99 29.83 5.06
C THR A 41 -14.34 30.32 3.67
N PHE A 42 -15.56 30.05 3.19
CA PHE A 42 -15.96 30.29 1.81
C PHE A 42 -17.13 31.27 1.63
N LEU A 43 -17.97 31.48 2.65
CA LEU A 43 -19.20 32.27 2.54
C LEU A 43 -19.15 33.54 3.39
N GLY A 44 -20.18 34.38 3.29
CA GLY A 44 -20.31 35.62 4.08
C GLY A 44 -19.62 36.81 3.41
N THR A 45 -18.86 37.59 4.19
CA THR A 45 -18.17 38.80 3.69
C THR A 45 -17.05 38.51 2.68
N ALA A 46 -16.67 37.24 2.52
CA ALA A 46 -15.72 36.81 1.51
C ALA A 46 -16.31 36.79 0.09
N VAL A 47 -17.64 36.74 -0.06
CA VAL A 47 -18.27 36.72 -1.39
C VAL A 47 -18.24 38.13 -1.98
N THR A 48 -17.62 38.26 -3.16
CA THR A 48 -17.49 39.52 -3.88
C THR A 48 -18.44 39.63 -5.07
N GLN A 49 -18.87 38.50 -5.61
CA GLN A 49 -19.77 38.44 -6.76
C GLN A 49 -20.78 37.31 -6.61
N ARG A 50 -21.97 37.53 -7.18
CA ARG A 50 -23.04 36.54 -7.29
C ARG A 50 -23.50 36.43 -8.74
N THR A 51 -23.69 35.19 -9.19
CA THR A 51 -24.30 34.87 -10.49
C THR A 51 -25.44 33.89 -10.25
N ASP A 52 -26.65 34.29 -10.60
CA ASP A 52 -27.82 33.40 -10.53
C ASP A 52 -27.94 32.56 -11.80
N HIS A 53 -28.66 31.44 -11.70
CA HIS A 53 -28.92 30.50 -12.79
C HIS A 53 -27.68 29.89 -13.44
N ALA A 54 -26.63 29.68 -12.65
CA ALA A 54 -25.55 28.78 -13.02
C ALA A 54 -26.05 27.33 -13.05
N SER A 55 -25.36 26.46 -13.77
CA SER A 55 -25.69 25.03 -13.82
C SER A 55 -24.54 24.19 -13.26
N VAL A 56 -24.87 23.29 -12.34
CA VAL A 56 -23.95 22.24 -11.86
C VAL A 56 -24.61 20.89 -12.10
N ASP A 57 -24.05 20.10 -13.01
CA ASP A 57 -24.55 18.77 -13.38
C ASP A 57 -26.06 18.76 -13.72
N GLY A 58 -26.54 19.83 -14.36
CA GLY A 58 -27.93 20.01 -14.76
C GLY A 58 -28.85 20.59 -13.68
N HIS A 59 -28.32 20.88 -12.49
CA HIS A 59 -29.07 21.55 -11.42
C HIS A 59 -28.87 23.07 -11.46
N ASP A 60 -29.98 23.79 -11.34
CA ASP A 60 -29.99 25.25 -11.20
C ASP A 60 -29.29 25.67 -9.89
N ALA A 61 -28.38 26.63 -10.00
CA ALA A 61 -27.49 27.02 -8.92
C ALA A 61 -27.24 28.53 -8.90
N VAL A 62 -26.94 29.03 -7.72
CA VAL A 62 -26.36 30.35 -7.48
C VAL A 62 -24.87 30.15 -7.27
N GLU A 63 -24.06 30.78 -8.12
CA GLU A 63 -22.63 30.91 -7.93
C GLU A 63 -22.33 32.11 -7.02
N LEU A 64 -21.56 31.87 -5.97
CA LEU A 64 -21.01 32.87 -5.07
C LEU A 64 -19.50 32.85 -5.22
N SER A 65 -18.96 33.87 -5.90
CA SER A 65 -17.52 33.98 -6.14
C SER A 65 -16.86 34.79 -5.04
N GLY A 66 -15.73 34.30 -4.55
CA GLY A 66 -14.91 34.96 -3.55
C GLY A 66 -13.40 34.76 -3.80
N PRO A 67 -12.54 35.30 -2.92
CA PRO A 67 -11.09 35.27 -3.11
C PRO A 67 -10.50 33.86 -2.94
N ARG A 68 -11.21 32.97 -2.22
CA ARG A 68 -10.74 31.60 -1.95
C ARG A 68 -11.32 30.57 -2.91
N ALA A 69 -12.58 30.72 -3.29
CA ALA A 69 -13.28 29.76 -4.13
C ALA A 69 -14.49 30.39 -4.83
N ASP A 70 -14.97 29.72 -5.87
CA ASP A 70 -16.33 29.83 -6.36
C ASP A 70 -17.19 28.72 -5.72
N VAL A 71 -18.26 29.12 -5.03
CA VAL A 71 -19.18 28.20 -4.36
C VAL A 71 -20.51 28.20 -5.10
N TYR A 72 -20.97 27.03 -5.51
CA TYR A 72 -22.25 26.86 -6.17
C TYR A 72 -23.24 26.25 -5.18
N ILE A 73 -24.36 26.94 -4.96
CA ILE A 73 -25.44 26.51 -4.07
C ILE A 73 -26.69 26.29 -4.89
N ALA A 74 -27.42 25.20 -4.68
CA ALA A 74 -28.68 24.94 -5.37
C ALA A 74 -29.63 26.14 -5.23
N ALA A 75 -30.25 26.57 -6.32
CA ALA A 75 -31.12 27.75 -6.33
C ALA A 75 -32.42 27.53 -5.52
N ASN A 76 -32.80 26.28 -5.30
CA ASN A 76 -34.00 25.89 -4.57
C ASN A 76 -33.67 25.27 -3.20
N SER A 77 -34.61 25.41 -2.27
CA SER A 77 -34.56 24.72 -0.97
C SER A 77 -34.30 23.21 -1.17
N PRO A 78 -33.41 22.58 -0.39
CA PRO A 78 -32.80 23.09 0.86
C PRO A 78 -31.45 23.81 0.68
N TYR A 79 -31.17 24.40 -0.49
CA TYR A 79 -29.97 25.21 -0.75
C TYR A 79 -28.67 24.45 -0.46
N ARG A 80 -28.56 23.23 -1.00
CA ARG A 80 -27.36 22.41 -0.84
C ARG A 80 -26.18 23.03 -1.59
N VAL A 81 -24.99 22.98 -1.00
CA VAL A 81 -23.75 23.25 -1.73
C VAL A 81 -23.58 22.16 -2.78
N LEU A 82 -23.45 22.51 -4.06
CA LEU A 82 -23.32 21.58 -5.18
C LEU A 82 -21.87 21.45 -5.66
N ARG A 83 -21.10 22.54 -5.62
CA ARG A 83 -19.72 22.55 -6.08
C ARG A 83 -18.90 23.61 -5.34
N VAL A 84 -17.63 23.33 -5.10
CA VAL A 84 -16.63 24.29 -4.64
C VAL A 84 -15.43 24.20 -5.55
N HIS A 85 -15.09 25.31 -6.20
CA HIS A 85 -13.93 25.43 -7.07
C HIS A 85 -12.92 26.40 -6.45
N LEU A 86 -11.79 25.89 -5.98
CA LEU A 86 -10.76 26.74 -5.37
C LEU A 86 -10.10 27.63 -6.41
N LYS A 87 -9.80 28.88 -6.03
CA LYS A 87 -9.01 29.78 -6.87
C LYS A 87 -7.57 29.28 -6.98
N ASN A 88 -6.92 29.63 -8.08
CA ASN A 88 -5.52 29.25 -8.30
C ASN A 88 -4.62 29.75 -7.17
N GLY A 89 -3.71 28.90 -6.69
CA GLY A 89 -2.79 29.22 -5.58
C GLY A 89 -3.41 29.18 -4.18
N VAL A 90 -4.73 28.97 -4.06
CA VAL A 90 -5.38 28.81 -2.75
C VAL A 90 -5.20 27.37 -2.26
N VAL A 91 -4.87 27.23 -0.98
CA VAL A 91 -4.74 25.96 -0.27
C VAL A 91 -5.64 25.99 0.96
N ILE A 92 -6.55 25.03 1.07
CA ILE A 92 -7.47 24.86 2.21
C ILE A 92 -7.40 23.40 2.67
N ASP A 93 -7.26 23.16 3.97
CA ASP A 93 -7.05 21.82 4.53
C ASP A 93 -5.95 21.00 3.82
N GLY A 94 -4.91 21.68 3.31
CA GLY A 94 -3.83 21.07 2.55
C GLY A 94 -4.16 20.69 1.10
N ILE A 95 -5.37 20.97 0.61
CA ILE A 95 -5.79 20.73 -0.76
C ILE A 95 -5.63 22.01 -1.59
N SER A 96 -4.94 21.90 -2.73
CA SER A 96 -4.81 22.94 -3.74
C SER A 96 -5.51 22.52 -5.04
N ALA A 97 -5.88 23.50 -5.88
CA ALA A 97 -6.52 23.28 -7.18
C ALA A 97 -7.75 22.35 -7.12
N ALA A 98 -8.51 22.40 -6.03
CA ALA A 98 -9.66 21.52 -5.83
C ALA A 98 -10.87 21.97 -6.65
N ASP A 99 -11.57 21.00 -7.23
CA ASP A 99 -12.92 21.15 -7.78
C ASP A 99 -13.78 20.03 -7.19
N LEU A 100 -14.47 20.34 -6.09
CA LEU A 100 -15.24 19.39 -5.31
C LEU A 100 -16.70 19.48 -5.71
N ARG A 101 -17.30 18.34 -6.03
CA ARG A 101 -18.73 18.23 -6.34
C ARG A 101 -19.44 17.40 -5.29
N TYR A 102 -20.57 17.90 -4.85
CA TYR A 102 -21.36 17.31 -3.77
C TYR A 102 -22.68 16.81 -4.34
N SER A 103 -23.01 15.55 -4.05
CA SER A 103 -24.22 14.88 -4.53
C SER A 103 -24.68 13.85 -3.49
N ASN A 104 -25.83 13.22 -3.73
CA ASN A 104 -26.37 12.16 -2.86
C ASN A 104 -26.53 12.61 -1.39
N PHE A 105 -27.00 13.84 -1.17
CA PHE A 105 -27.25 14.37 0.17
C PHE A 105 -28.21 13.48 0.97
N ASP A 106 -27.96 13.39 2.28
CA ASP A 106 -28.74 12.60 3.24
C ASP A 106 -28.84 11.10 2.93
N LYS A 107 -28.06 10.60 1.96
CA LYS A 107 -28.05 9.18 1.60
C LYS A 107 -27.14 8.39 2.54
N GLY A 108 -27.66 7.31 3.09
CA GLY A 108 -26.83 6.28 3.71
C GLY A 108 -26.02 5.54 2.64
N PHE A 109 -24.69 5.58 2.75
CA PHE A 109 -23.80 4.90 1.78
C PHE A 109 -23.54 3.42 2.12
N GLY A 110 -24.06 2.92 3.24
CA GLY A 110 -23.87 1.52 3.63
C GLY A 110 -22.42 1.13 3.88
N ILE A 111 -21.56 2.10 4.22
CA ILE A 111 -20.13 1.85 4.47
C ILE A 111 -20.02 1.03 5.76
N VAL A 112 -19.61 -0.23 5.61
CA VAL A 112 -19.34 -1.14 6.72
C VAL A 112 -17.84 -1.32 6.88
N ALA A 113 -17.39 -1.45 8.12
CA ALA A 113 -16.00 -1.80 8.38
C ALA A 113 -15.71 -3.18 7.75
N PRO A 114 -14.63 -3.32 6.96
CA PRO A 114 -14.25 -4.62 6.45
C PRO A 114 -13.97 -5.59 7.60
N THR A 115 -14.35 -6.86 7.43
CA THR A 115 -14.14 -7.92 8.43
C THR A 115 -12.76 -8.54 8.31
N ASP A 116 -12.28 -8.69 7.07
CA ASP A 116 -10.98 -9.31 6.77
C ASP A 116 -9.91 -8.24 6.62
N VAL A 117 -9.43 -7.78 7.77
CA VAL A 117 -8.41 -6.72 7.85
C VAL A 117 -7.10 -7.29 8.32
N ILE A 118 -6.03 -6.92 7.63
CA ILE A 118 -4.64 -7.15 8.01
C ILE A 118 -4.25 -6.20 9.14
N ASP A 119 -3.67 -6.76 10.19
CA ASP A 119 -3.11 -5.99 11.29
C ASP A 119 -1.58 -6.09 11.27
N PHE A 120 -0.92 -5.06 10.74
CA PHE A 120 0.54 -5.00 10.71
C PHE A 120 1.17 -4.84 12.10
N SER A 121 0.40 -4.50 13.13
CA SER A 121 0.89 -4.54 14.52
C SER A 121 0.95 -5.96 15.08
N ASN A 122 0.26 -6.91 14.44
CA ASN A 122 0.27 -8.32 14.81
C ASN A 122 0.58 -9.20 13.59
N LEU A 123 1.87 -9.37 13.32
CA LEU A 123 2.36 -10.12 12.16
C LEU A 123 1.92 -11.60 12.13
N SER A 124 1.53 -12.18 13.27
CA SER A 124 0.99 -13.54 13.34
C SER A 124 -0.37 -13.70 12.61
N THR A 125 -1.02 -12.59 12.27
CA THR A 125 -2.27 -12.59 11.49
C THR A 125 -2.04 -12.50 9.98
N LEU A 126 -0.79 -12.41 9.53
CA LEU A 126 -0.46 -12.32 8.11
C LEU A 126 -0.43 -13.71 7.46
N THR A 127 -0.25 -13.73 6.14
CA THR A 127 0.27 -14.91 5.44
C THR A 127 1.71 -15.20 5.86
N PRO A 128 2.24 -16.41 5.56
CA PRO A 128 3.65 -16.71 5.76
C PRO A 128 4.55 -15.69 5.05
N ILE A 129 5.55 -15.18 5.78
CA ILE A 129 6.57 -14.28 5.26
C ILE A 129 7.91 -14.81 5.73
N TYR A 130 8.67 -15.40 4.82
CA TYR A 130 9.98 -15.95 5.11
C TYR A 130 11.08 -14.92 4.89
N THR A 131 12.00 -14.87 5.85
CA THR A 131 13.29 -14.18 5.72
C THR A 131 14.42 -15.20 5.79
N VAL A 132 15.48 -14.95 5.04
CA VAL A 132 16.69 -15.79 5.07
C VAL A 132 17.51 -15.39 6.30
N LEU A 133 17.78 -16.33 7.19
CA LEU A 133 18.66 -16.13 8.35
C LEU A 133 20.12 -16.45 8.01
N SER A 134 20.33 -17.54 7.28
CA SER A 134 21.66 -17.98 6.87
C SER A 134 21.59 -18.80 5.60
N VAL A 135 22.71 -18.84 4.88
CA VAL A 135 22.94 -19.70 3.72
C VAL A 135 24.11 -20.63 4.05
N ASP A 136 23.93 -21.91 3.81
CA ASP A 136 24.94 -22.95 3.96
C ASP A 136 25.31 -23.52 2.59
N THR A 137 26.60 -23.41 2.27
CA THR A 137 27.22 -23.87 1.03
C THR A 137 28.18 -25.05 1.26
N SER A 138 28.20 -25.64 2.45
CA SER A 138 29.05 -26.80 2.79
C SER A 138 28.80 -28.01 1.88
N GLY A 139 27.59 -28.12 1.33
CA GLY A 139 27.22 -29.13 0.33
C GLY A 139 27.70 -28.83 -1.10
N CYS A 140 28.45 -27.75 -1.32
CA CYS A 140 28.92 -27.41 -2.66
C CYS A 140 30.17 -28.19 -3.09
N GLY A 141 29.92 -29.33 -3.73
CA GLY A 141 30.91 -30.11 -4.47
C GLY A 141 30.49 -30.30 -5.93
N SER A 142 30.48 -31.53 -6.41
CA SER A 142 29.92 -31.92 -7.71
C SER A 142 28.83 -32.98 -7.48
N PRO A 143 27.54 -32.62 -7.42
CA PRO A 143 26.95 -31.30 -7.69
C PRO A 143 27.01 -30.31 -6.51
N CYS A 144 26.76 -29.02 -6.76
CA CYS A 144 26.74 -28.00 -5.71
C CYS A 144 25.35 -27.89 -5.06
N VAL A 145 25.22 -28.40 -3.84
CA VAL A 145 24.00 -28.32 -3.03
C VAL A 145 24.11 -27.14 -2.06
N VAL A 146 23.14 -26.24 -2.13
CA VAL A 146 23.02 -25.09 -1.24
C VAL A 146 21.77 -25.23 -0.39
N SER A 147 21.82 -24.72 0.84
CA SER A 147 20.67 -24.68 1.72
C SER A 147 20.57 -23.35 2.45
N ALA A 148 19.37 -23.01 2.92
CA ALA A 148 19.14 -21.82 3.72
C ALA A 148 18.29 -22.14 4.94
N SER A 149 18.63 -21.53 6.06
CA SER A 149 17.77 -21.45 7.22
C SER A 149 16.88 -20.23 7.08
N LEU A 150 15.56 -20.44 7.16
CA LEU A 150 14.54 -19.43 7.00
C LEU A 150 13.82 -19.21 8.31
N LYS A 151 13.31 -18.00 8.52
CA LYS A 151 12.39 -17.67 9.61
C LYS A 151 11.06 -17.19 9.04
N ASN A 152 9.95 -17.81 9.45
CA ASN A 152 8.64 -17.24 9.19
C ASN A 152 8.37 -16.12 10.19
N ILE A 153 8.25 -14.88 9.71
CA ILE A 153 7.87 -13.71 10.49
C ILE A 153 6.41 -13.30 10.26
N GLY A 154 5.69 -14.03 9.41
CA GLY A 154 4.26 -13.89 9.18
C GLY A 154 3.45 -14.99 9.85
N GLY A 155 2.13 -14.91 9.73
CA GLY A 155 1.21 -15.91 10.27
C GLY A 155 1.09 -17.16 9.41
N MET A 156 -0.06 -17.82 9.52
CA MET A 156 -0.44 -18.99 8.72
C MET A 156 -1.73 -18.76 7.92
N ARG A 157 -2.11 -17.49 7.66
CA ARG A 157 -3.23 -17.24 6.76
C ARG A 157 -2.91 -17.76 5.36
N PRO A 158 -3.92 -18.22 4.60
CA PRO A 158 -3.70 -18.69 3.23
C PRO A 158 -3.05 -17.61 2.35
N ALA A 159 -1.93 -17.95 1.73
CA ALA A 159 -1.29 -17.15 0.70
C ALA A 159 -1.71 -17.61 -0.71
N LYS A 160 -1.54 -16.75 -1.72
CA LYS A 160 -1.82 -17.08 -3.13
C LYS A 160 -1.03 -18.28 -3.65
N GLY A 161 0.07 -18.61 -2.98
CA GLY A 161 0.94 -19.76 -3.29
C GLY A 161 1.96 -19.98 -2.18
N PRO A 162 2.87 -20.95 -2.34
CA PRO A 162 3.99 -21.13 -1.42
C PRO A 162 5.03 -20.01 -1.61
N SER A 163 5.73 -19.65 -0.54
CA SER A 163 6.93 -18.82 -0.66
C SER A 163 8.03 -19.56 -1.41
N THR A 164 8.79 -18.82 -2.22
CA THR A 164 9.88 -19.37 -3.03
C THR A 164 11.20 -18.72 -2.63
N ILE A 165 12.22 -19.53 -2.40
CA ILE A 165 13.59 -19.07 -2.16
C ILE A 165 14.40 -19.26 -3.43
N THR A 166 15.02 -18.19 -3.92
CA THR A 166 15.96 -18.23 -5.03
C THR A 166 17.37 -18.13 -4.49
N PHE A 167 18.18 -19.15 -4.76
CA PHE A 167 19.61 -19.14 -4.50
C PHE A 167 20.33 -18.66 -5.76
N THR A 168 21.24 -17.71 -5.61
CA THR A 168 22.06 -17.19 -6.70
C THR A 168 23.52 -17.25 -6.30
N MET A 169 24.30 -17.94 -7.12
CA MET A 169 25.76 -17.98 -6.99
C MET A 169 26.37 -16.93 -7.92
N THR A 170 27.24 -16.11 -7.37
CA THR A 170 27.90 -15.02 -8.09
C THR A 170 29.41 -15.10 -7.88
N ASP A 171 30.18 -14.90 -8.95
CA ASP A 171 31.63 -14.75 -8.87
C ASP A 171 31.97 -13.44 -8.16
N ALA A 172 32.70 -13.48 -7.04
CA ALA A 172 32.95 -12.29 -6.23
C ALA A 172 33.86 -11.27 -6.90
N ALA A 173 34.70 -11.67 -7.86
CA ALA A 173 35.64 -10.77 -8.53
C ALA A 173 34.96 -9.98 -9.66
N THR A 174 34.04 -10.61 -10.39
CA THR A 174 33.39 -10.04 -11.58
C THR A 174 31.95 -9.62 -11.35
N GLY A 175 31.30 -10.13 -10.30
CA GLY A 175 29.86 -9.94 -10.07
C GLY A 175 28.98 -10.73 -11.03
N HIS A 176 29.55 -11.62 -11.85
CA HIS A 176 28.80 -12.41 -12.83
C HIS A 176 28.06 -13.57 -12.15
N VAL A 177 26.79 -13.80 -12.52
CA VAL A 177 26.00 -14.92 -11.99
C VAL A 177 26.50 -16.23 -12.61
N LEU A 178 26.97 -17.14 -11.76
CA LEU A 178 27.48 -18.46 -12.14
C LEU A 178 26.34 -19.48 -12.30
N GLY A 179 25.27 -19.30 -11.54
CA GLY A 179 24.08 -20.15 -11.61
C GLY A 179 23.07 -19.81 -10.53
N SER A 180 21.87 -20.36 -10.65
CA SER A 180 20.81 -20.22 -9.67
C SER A 180 19.96 -21.47 -9.56
N CYS A 181 19.29 -21.62 -8.42
CA CYS A 181 18.24 -22.63 -8.23
C CYS A 181 17.14 -22.08 -7.32
N GLN A 182 15.97 -22.71 -7.36
CA GLN A 182 14.82 -22.29 -6.56
C GLN A 182 14.26 -23.45 -5.75
N ALA A 183 13.77 -23.15 -4.55
CA ALA A 183 13.06 -24.08 -3.68
C ALA A 183 11.78 -23.45 -3.14
N GLN A 184 10.70 -24.23 -3.09
CA GLN A 184 9.45 -23.82 -2.43
C GLN A 184 9.50 -24.18 -0.95
N VAL A 185 9.00 -23.29 -0.10
CA VAL A 185 8.82 -23.59 1.32
C VAL A 185 7.52 -24.37 1.49
N ARG A 186 7.61 -25.67 1.76
CA ARG A 186 6.44 -26.54 2.00
C ARG A 186 6.78 -27.68 2.98
N PRO A 187 5.93 -27.95 3.98
CA PRO A 187 4.76 -27.15 4.39
C PRO A 187 5.20 -25.80 5.01
N ASP A 188 4.27 -24.85 5.08
CA ASP A 188 4.50 -23.64 5.87
C ASP A 188 4.66 -23.99 7.35
N VAL A 189 5.45 -23.18 8.06
CA VAL A 189 5.66 -23.30 9.52
C VAL A 189 5.04 -22.12 10.23
N GLY A 190 4.72 -22.28 11.53
CA GLY A 190 4.06 -21.24 12.31
C GLY A 190 4.87 -19.95 12.45
N TYR A 191 4.18 -18.89 12.89
CA TYR A 191 4.80 -17.59 13.18
C TYR A 191 6.01 -17.73 14.11
N ASN A 192 7.08 -17.00 13.80
CA ASN A 192 8.36 -16.99 14.51
C ASN A 192 9.11 -18.34 14.53
N SER A 193 8.69 -19.32 13.72
CA SER A 193 9.35 -20.62 13.58
C SER A 193 10.39 -20.59 12.46
N THR A 194 11.34 -21.51 12.54
CA THR A 194 12.37 -21.70 11.50
C THR A 194 12.11 -22.94 10.66
N THR A 195 12.57 -22.91 9.41
CA THR A 195 12.55 -24.07 8.51
C THR A 195 13.75 -24.02 7.57
N GLY A 196 14.09 -25.16 6.95
CA GLY A 196 15.18 -25.27 6.00
C GLY A 196 14.67 -25.56 4.60
N VAL A 197 15.30 -24.96 3.59
CA VAL A 197 15.13 -25.36 2.19
C VAL A 197 16.48 -25.56 1.55
N SER A 198 16.55 -26.44 0.55
CA SER A 198 17.76 -26.68 -0.24
C SER A 198 17.42 -26.82 -1.72
N CYS A 199 18.40 -26.51 -2.56
CA CYS A 199 18.36 -26.82 -3.98
C CYS A 199 19.77 -27.04 -4.53
N THR A 200 19.85 -27.58 -5.74
CA THR A 200 21.11 -27.87 -6.41
C THR A 200 21.34 -26.87 -7.53
N ILE A 201 22.47 -26.18 -7.52
CA ILE A 201 22.88 -25.29 -8.62
C ILE A 201 23.62 -26.14 -9.66
N GLY A 202 23.00 -26.31 -10.82
CA GLY A 202 23.58 -27.05 -11.95
C GLY A 202 24.65 -26.24 -12.69
N GLY A 203 25.55 -26.95 -13.39
CA GLY A 203 26.48 -26.33 -14.35
C GLY A 203 27.70 -25.63 -13.75
N VAL A 204 27.88 -25.67 -12.42
CA VAL A 204 29.04 -25.06 -11.76
C VAL A 204 30.18 -26.09 -11.70
N SER A 205 31.05 -26.08 -12.70
CA SER A 205 32.27 -26.90 -12.72
C SER A 205 33.49 -26.05 -12.37
N GLY A 206 34.11 -26.30 -11.21
CA GLY A 206 35.35 -25.63 -10.80
C GLY A 206 35.23 -24.90 -9.46
N ALA A 207 36.33 -24.91 -8.71
CA ALA A 207 36.41 -24.57 -7.29
C ALA A 207 35.79 -23.20 -6.94
N PRO A 208 34.69 -23.16 -6.14
CA PRO A 208 33.95 -21.95 -5.78
C PRO A 208 34.63 -21.15 -4.66
N ASN A 209 35.97 -21.12 -4.62
CA ASN A 209 36.72 -20.56 -3.50
C ASN A 209 36.51 -19.05 -3.32
N ALA A 210 35.95 -18.39 -4.34
CA ALA A 210 35.59 -16.97 -4.34
C ALA A 210 34.14 -16.72 -4.80
N ALA A 211 33.27 -17.73 -4.81
CA ALA A 211 31.87 -17.54 -5.17
C ALA A 211 31.04 -17.14 -3.94
N ILE A 212 30.19 -16.13 -4.06
CA ILE A 212 29.24 -15.73 -3.03
C ILE A 212 27.89 -16.34 -3.41
N VAL A 213 27.31 -17.11 -2.49
CA VAL A 213 25.93 -17.59 -2.64
C VAL A 213 25.03 -16.71 -1.79
N THR A 214 24.01 -16.15 -2.43
CA THR A 214 22.93 -15.41 -1.76
C THR A 214 21.63 -16.16 -1.91
N ALA A 215 20.72 -15.97 -0.96
CA ALA A 215 19.36 -16.47 -1.05
C ALA A 215 18.39 -15.32 -0.86
N THR A 216 17.35 -15.26 -1.70
CA THR A 216 16.30 -14.25 -1.64
C THR A 216 14.94 -14.93 -1.54
N ALA A 217 14.09 -14.43 -0.64
CA ALA A 217 12.74 -14.93 -0.45
C ALA A 217 11.75 -14.09 -1.26
N ASP A 218 10.89 -14.74 -2.03
CA ASP A 218 9.68 -14.16 -2.60
C ASP A 218 8.45 -14.76 -1.90
N ASN A 219 7.71 -13.89 -1.22
CA ASN A 219 6.57 -14.25 -0.39
C ASN A 219 5.29 -13.77 -1.08
N PRO A 220 4.41 -14.68 -1.52
CA PRO A 220 3.16 -14.29 -2.14
C PRO A 220 2.22 -13.62 -1.14
N GLY A 221 1.39 -12.72 -1.66
CA GLY A 221 0.38 -12.01 -0.89
C GLY A 221 -0.75 -12.89 -0.36
N GLN A 222 -1.63 -12.30 0.45
CA GLN A 222 -2.87 -12.92 0.88
C GLN A 222 -3.74 -13.37 -0.31
N ALA A 223 -4.30 -14.58 -0.19
CA ALA A 223 -5.20 -15.18 -1.19
C ALA A 223 -6.52 -14.41 -1.30
#